data_AF-A0A1D2VPL8-F1
#
_entry.id   AF-A0A1D2VPL8-F1
#
_cell.length_a   1.000
_cell.length_b   1.000
_cell.length_c   1.000
_cell.angle_alpha   90.00
_cell.angle_beta   90.00
_cell.angle_gamma   90.00
#
_symmetry.space_group_name_H-M   'P 1'
#
loop_
_entity.id
_entity.type
_entity.pdbx_description
1 polymer ?
#
loop_
_entity_poly.entity_id
_entity_poly.type
_entity_poly.pdbx_seq_one_letter_code
_entity_poly.pdbx_strand_id
1 'polypeptide(L)' 'MKSFPTPIIKPLWPFMAGGAITFAIISKLANASMNSAEFINDPRHPRFAAGDKTLK' A
#
# COMPACT_ATOMS: atom_id res chain seq x y z
N MET A 1 22.81 -5.75 25.76
CA MET A 1 23.58 -5.06 24.69
C MET A 1 23.42 -3.56 24.86
N LYS A 2 24.50 -2.78 24.72
CA LYS A 2 24.46 -1.32 24.76
C LYS A 2 24.05 -0.79 23.38
N SER A 3 23.10 0.16 23.32
CA SER A 3 22.75 0.85 22.08
C SER A 3 23.76 1.96 21.79
N PHE A 4 24.25 2.02 20.54
CA PHE A 4 25.19 3.04 20.06
C PHE A 4 24.50 3.98 19.07
N PRO A 5 24.75 5.29 19.15
CA PRO A 5 24.09 6.29 18.29
C PRO A 5 24.72 6.32 16.89
N THR A 6 24.46 5.30 16.08
CA THR A 6 24.91 5.26 14.69
C THR A 6 24.03 6.20 13.82
N PRO A 7 24.62 6.96 12.90
CA PRO A 7 23.86 7.88 12.04
C PRO A 7 23.14 7.09 10.94
N ILE A 8 21.91 6.64 11.21
CA ILE A 8 21.12 5.81 10.29
C ILE A 8 20.34 6.68 9.29
N ILE A 9 19.78 7.81 9.73
CA ILE A 9 18.88 8.64 8.88
C ILE A 9 19.64 9.34 7.76
N LYS A 10 20.81 9.92 8.03
CA LYS A 10 21.61 10.68 7.04
C LYS A 10 21.98 9.87 5.79
N PRO A 11 22.43 8.62 5.87
CA PRO A 11 22.70 7.82 4.68
C PRO A 11 21.44 7.17 4.11
N LEU A 12 20.43 6.83 4.93
CA LEU A 12 19.29 6.02 4.47
C LEU A 12 18.07 6.81 4.01
N TRP A 13 18.04 8.14 4.18
CA TRP A 13 16.88 8.95 3.78
C TRP A 13 16.45 8.78 2.31
N PRO A 14 17.34 8.57 1.30
CA PRO A 14 16.90 8.38 -0.07
C PRO A 14 16.12 7.06 -0.25
N PHE A 15 16.48 6.02 0.50
CA PHE A 15 15.75 4.75 0.48
C PHE A 15 14.40 4.86 1.19
N MET A 16 14.33 5.60 2.30
CA MET A 16 13.07 5.88 2.97
C MET A 16 12.13 6.70 2.07
N ALA A 17 12.67 7.73 1.39
CA ALA A 17 11.92 8.54 0.44
C ALA A 17 11.45 7.70 -0.77
N GLY A 18 12.34 6.89 -1.34
CA GLY A 18 11.99 5.95 -2.42
C GLY A 18 10.89 4.98 -2.01
N GLY A 19 11.00 4.37 -0.82
CA GLY A 19 9.98 3.48 -0.28
C GLY A 19 8.62 4.17 -0.11
N ALA A 20 8.60 5.41 0.40
CA ALA A 20 7.37 6.19 0.51
C ALA A 20 6.74 6.51 -0.86
N ILE A 21 7.57 6.87 -1.85
CA ILE A 21 7.11 7.14 -3.23
C ILE A 21 6.53 5.88 -3.86
N THR A 22 7.25 4.76 -3.81
CA THR A 22 6.78 3.48 -4.33
C THR A 22 5.50 3.04 -3.65
N PHE A 23 5.41 3.19 -2.33
CA PHE A 23 4.19 2.86 -1.59
C PHE A 23 2.98 3.66 -2.07
N ALA A 24 3.14 4.97 -2.30
CA ALA A 24 2.06 5.81 -2.80
C ALA A 24 1.60 5.40 -4.21
N ILE A 25 2.54 5.06 -5.09
CA ILE A 25 2.24 4.61 -6.46
C ILE A 25 1.51 3.26 -6.42
N ILE A 26 2.05 2.28 -5.72
CA ILE A 26 1.46 0.94 -5.62
C ILE A 26 0.10 0.98 -4.96
N SER A 27 -0.09 1.81 -3.94
CA SER A 27 -1.41 1.96 -3.29
C SER A 27 -2.47 2.45 -4.29
N LYS A 28 -2.15 3.44 -5.13
CA LYS A 28 -3.07 3.92 -6.17
C LYS A 28 -3.33 2.84 -7.23
N LEU A 29 -2.28 2.14 -7.66
CA LEU A 29 -2.40 1.09 -8.66
C LEU A 29 -3.25 -0.09 -8.15
N ALA A 30 -3.03 -0.52 -6.91
CA ALA A 30 -3.79 -1.60 -6.28
C ALA A 30 -5.28 -1.24 -6.16
N ASN A 31 -5.59 -0.01 -5.76
CA ASN A 31 -6.98 0.48 -5.71
C ASN A 31 -7.62 0.52 -7.11
N ALA A 32 -6.87 0.84 -8.16
CA ALA A 32 -7.39 0.78 -9.51
C ALA A 32 -7.59 -0.67 -9.99
N SER A 33 -6.63 -1.56 -9.73
CA SER A 33 -6.67 -2.95 -10.20
C SER A 33 -7.77 -3.77 -9.56
N MET A 34 -8.07 -3.55 -8.27
CA MET A 34 -9.15 -4.27 -7.58
C MET A 34 -10.55 -3.92 -8.12
N ASN A 35 -10.71 -2.75 -8.72
CA ASN A 35 -11.96 -2.31 -9.35
C ASN A 35 -12.09 -2.73 -10.82
N SER A 36 -11.21 -3.59 -11.33
CA SER A 36 -11.35 -4.16 -12.67
C SER A 36 -12.55 -5.12 -12.73
N ALA A 37 -13.06 -5.38 -13.94
CA ALA A 37 -14.23 -6.26 -14.14
C ALA A 37 -14.03 -7.68 -13.57
N GLU A 38 -12.79 -8.16 -13.50
CA GLU A 38 -12.45 -9.48 -12.96
C GLU A 38 -12.53 -9.54 -11.42
N PHE A 39 -12.09 -8.49 -10.73
CA PHE A 39 -11.93 -8.49 -9.26
C PHE A 39 -13.00 -7.71 -8.50
N ILE A 40 -13.85 -6.95 -9.19
CA ILE A 40 -14.85 -6.06 -8.56
C ILE A 40 -15.88 -6.80 -7.69
N ASN A 41 -16.12 -8.07 -7.99
CA ASN A 41 -17.08 -8.93 -7.29
C ASN A 41 -16.39 -10.09 -6.52
N ASP A 42 -15.06 -10.07 -6.36
CA ASP A 42 -14.37 -11.03 -5.50
C ASP A 42 -14.78 -10.79 -4.04
N PRO A 43 -15.30 -11.78 -3.29
CA PRO A 43 -15.73 -11.61 -1.90
C PRO A 43 -14.67 -11.05 -0.94
N ARG A 44 -13.39 -11.08 -1.32
CA ARG A 44 -12.27 -10.52 -0.55
C ARG A 44 -12.03 -9.03 -0.83
N HIS A 45 -12.78 -8.43 -1.75
CA HIS A 45 -12.63 -7.03 -2.09
C HIS A 45 -12.89 -6.15 -0.85
N PRO A 46 -11.97 -5.23 -0.47
CA PRO A 46 -12.04 -4.47 0.78
C PRO A 46 -13.34 -3.67 0.96
N ARG A 47 -13.96 -3.26 -0.15
CA ARG A 47 -15.28 -2.62 -0.20
C ARG A 47 -16.35 -3.39 0.57
N PHE A 48 -16.36 -4.73 0.53
CA PHE A 48 -17.36 -5.53 1.24
C PHE A 48 -17.20 -5.45 2.76
N ALA A 49 -15.98 -5.24 3.27
CA ALA A 49 -15.75 -4.97 4.68
C ALA A 49 -16.29 -3.60 5.12
N ALA A 50 -16.42 -2.65 4.18
CA ALA A 50 -17.03 -1.35 4.43
C ALA A 50 -18.57 -1.35 4.33
N GLY A 51 -19.20 -2.50 4.02
CA GLY A 51 -20.67 -2.65 4.00
C GLY A 51 -21.32 -2.46 2.63
N ASP A 52 -20.52 -2.26 1.57
CA ASP A 52 -21.02 -2.15 0.20
C ASP A 52 -21.45 -3.51 -0.37
N LYS A 53 -22.21 -3.49 -1.47
CA LYS A 53 -22.82 -4.68 -2.10
C LYS A 53 -22.16 -5.01 -3.43
N THR A 54 -22.32 -6.25 -3.90
CA THR A 54 -21.81 -6.69 -5.20
C THR A 54 -22.43 -5.85 -6.32
N LEU A 55 -21.62 -5.53 -7.34
CA LEU A 55 -22.12 -4.83 -8.51
C LEU A 55 -22.68 -5.85 -9.50
N LYS A 56 -23.82 -5.54 -10.09
CA LYS A 56 -24.56 -6.42 -10.99
C LYS A 56 -24.08 -6.33 -12.42
#